data_AF-A0A6D2I5V0-F1
#
_entry.id   AF-A0A6D2I5V0-F1
#
_cell.length_a   1.000
_cell.length_b   1.000
_cell.length_c   1.000
_cell.angle_alpha   90.00
_cell.angle_beta   90.00
_cell.angle_gamma   90.00
#
_symmetry.space_group_name_H-M   'P 1'
#
loop_
_entity.id
_entity.type
_entity.pdbx_description
1 polymer ?
#
loop_
_entity_poly.entity_id
_entity_poly.type
_entity_poly.pdbx_seq_one_letter_code
_entity_poly.pdbx_strand_id
1 'polypeptide(L)'
;MALRGVWQLQKLVIMESELPALREKNPQLEVITELSRGQHPYLKGIYRNRNERVVCVKNMDPEEVLLNATRLRNSLGRKVVKLRTRHVTKHPSVQGSWTTALKF
;
A
#
# COMPACT_ATOMS: atom_id res chain seq x y z
N MET A 1 2.55 -3.98 -3.65
CA MET A 1 1.69 -3.87 -4.83
C MET A 1 2.51 -3.21 -5.89
N ALA A 2 2.50 -3.77 -7.09
CA ALA A 2 3.11 -3.15 -8.23
C ALA A 2 2.08 -2.24 -8.92
N LEU A 3 2.48 -1.02 -9.26
CA LEU A 3 1.72 -0.12 -10.11
C LEU A 3 2.53 0.07 -11.39
N ARG A 4 1.95 -0.29 -12.54
CA ARG A 4 2.63 -0.23 -13.85
C ARG A 4 4.00 -0.94 -13.84
N GLY A 5 4.04 -2.14 -13.27
CA GLY A 5 5.26 -2.96 -13.20
C GLY A 5 6.24 -2.58 -12.08
N VAL A 6 5.98 -1.53 -11.29
CA VAL A 6 6.92 -1.08 -10.24
C VAL A 6 6.34 -1.23 -8.84
N TRP A 7 7.09 -1.85 -7.95
CA TRP A 7 6.77 -1.97 -6.52
C TRP A 7 6.67 -0.60 -5.84
N GLN A 8 5.61 -0.40 -5.08
CA GLN A 8 5.32 0.88 -4.43
C GLN A 8 5.77 0.96 -2.97
N LEU A 9 5.69 -0.15 -2.22
CA LEU A 9 6.22 -0.21 -0.87
C LEU A 9 7.74 -0.40 -0.95
N GLN A 10 8.48 0.47 -0.28
CA GLN A 10 9.95 0.46 -0.28
C GLN A 10 10.50 -0.14 1.01
N LYS A 11 10.00 0.35 2.15
CA LYS A 11 10.46 -0.08 3.46
C LYS A 11 9.31 -0.49 4.36
N LEU A 12 9.49 -1.53 5.15
CA LEU A 12 8.56 -1.97 6.18
C LEU A 12 9.30 -2.09 7.51
N VAL A 13 8.84 -1.35 8.51
CA VAL A 13 9.38 -1.36 9.87
C VAL A 13 8.46 -2.18 10.78
N ILE A 14 9.03 -3.13 11.52
CA ILE A 14 8.30 -4.09 12.36
C ILE A 14 9.14 -4.52 13.59
N MET A 15 8.49 -5.07 14.61
CA MET A 15 9.13 -5.71 15.76
C MET A 15 9.37 -7.22 15.51
N GLU A 16 10.43 -7.77 16.12
CA GLU A 16 11.24 -8.92 15.68
C GLU A 16 10.57 -10.27 15.34
N SER A 17 9.30 -10.51 15.68
CA SER A 17 8.78 -11.88 15.86
C SER A 17 8.42 -12.69 14.60
N GLU A 18 8.23 -12.09 13.42
CA GLU A 18 7.66 -12.78 12.21
C GLU A 18 8.44 -12.47 10.88
N LEU A 19 9.71 -12.07 11.01
CA LEU A 19 10.49 -11.46 9.93
C LEU A 19 11.05 -12.37 8.83
N PRO A 20 11.62 -13.55 9.14
CA PRO A 20 12.43 -14.28 8.16
C PRO A 20 11.62 -14.70 6.93
N ALA A 21 10.41 -15.22 7.15
CA ALA A 21 9.52 -15.68 6.11
C ALA A 21 9.02 -14.53 5.20
N LEU A 22 8.84 -13.32 5.76
CA LEU A 22 8.35 -12.17 5.00
C LEU A 22 9.44 -11.60 4.10
N ARG A 23 10.69 -11.56 4.61
CA ARG A 23 11.87 -11.13 3.86
C ARG A 23 12.20 -12.08 2.71
N GLU A 24 12.16 -13.38 2.96
CA GLU A 24 12.43 -14.41 1.95
C GLU A 24 11.40 -14.37 0.80
N LYS A 25 10.11 -14.22 1.12
CA LYS A 25 9.03 -14.13 0.12
C LYS A 25 9.01 -12.80 -0.65
N ASN A 26 9.65 -11.75 -0.14
CA ASN A 26 9.62 -10.42 -0.75
C ASN A 26 11.02 -9.78 -0.77
N PRO A 27 11.96 -10.29 -1.59
CA PRO A 27 13.32 -9.76 -1.68
C PRO A 27 13.40 -8.29 -2.14
N GLN A 28 12.35 -7.79 -2.80
CA GLN A 28 12.22 -6.41 -3.24
C GLN A 28 11.92 -5.40 -2.11
N LEU A 29 11.57 -5.88 -0.91
CA LEU A 29 11.16 -5.06 0.21
C LEU A 29 12.30 -4.95 1.22
N GLU A 30 12.65 -3.72 1.59
CA GLU A 30 13.56 -3.49 2.71
C GLU A 30 12.79 -3.64 4.03
N VAL A 31 13.07 -4.70 4.77
CA VAL A 31 12.42 -4.96 6.06
C VAL A 31 13.40 -4.56 7.17
N ILE A 32 13.01 -3.58 7.99
CA ILE A 32 13.82 -3.00 9.06
C ILE A 32 13.19 -3.34 10.41
N THR A 33 14.03 -3.68 11.38
CA THR A 33 13.64 -3.85 12.78
C THR A 33 13.98 -2.62 13.58
N GLU A 34 12.98 -2.05 14.24
CA GLU A 34 13.17 -0.96 15.19
C GLU A 34 12.51 -1.32 16.52
N LEU A 35 13.29 -1.24 17.59
CA LEU A 35 12.79 -1.43 18.95
C LEU A 35 12.45 -0.05 19.55
N SER A 36 11.16 0.21 19.78
CA SER A 36 10.71 1.42 20.48
C SER A 36 10.33 1.08 21.91
N ARG A 37 11.14 1.52 22.88
CA ARG A 37 10.92 1.25 24.30
C ARG A 37 9.80 2.13 24.85
N GLY A 38 8.88 1.54 25.63
CA GLY A 38 7.79 2.27 26.29
C GLY A 38 6.66 2.72 25.37
N GLN A 39 6.63 2.26 24.12
CA GLN A 39 5.58 2.56 23.14
C GLN A 39 4.79 1.30 22.77
N HIS A 40 3.55 1.47 22.36
CA HIS A 40 2.77 0.36 21.80
C HIS A 40 3.37 -0.09 20.45
N PRO A 41 3.36 -1.40 20.15
CA PRO A 41 3.93 -1.93 18.93
C PRO A 41 3.12 -1.47 17.71
N TYR A 42 3.82 -1.16 16.62
CA TYR A 42 3.21 -0.75 15.35
C TYR A 42 4.01 -1.27 14.15
N LEU A 43 3.33 -1.33 13.01
CA LEU A 43 3.93 -1.51 11.69
C LEU A 43 3.98 -0.16 10.98
N LYS A 44 5.11 0.16 10.35
CA LYS A 44 5.23 1.36 9.50
C LYS A 44 5.66 0.97 8.09
N GLY A 45 4.83 1.30 7.10
CA GLY A 45 5.15 1.16 5.68
C GLY A 45 5.56 2.49 5.07
N ILE A 46 6.73 2.54 4.44
CA ILE A 46 7.24 3.70 3.69
C ILE A 46 7.12 3.40 2.21
N TYR A 47 6.41 4.28 1.48
CA TYR A 47 6.10 4.10 0.07
C TYR A 47 6.94 5.04 -0.80
N ARG A 48 7.09 4.68 -2.08
CA ARG A 48 7.86 5.45 -3.07
C ARG A 48 7.35 6.88 -3.27
N ASN A 49 6.07 7.12 -3.03
CA ASN A 49 5.47 8.46 -3.06
C ASN A 49 5.77 9.29 -1.80
N ARG A 50 6.71 8.86 -0.94
CA ARG A 50 7.10 9.45 0.34
C ARG A 50 6.00 9.47 1.39
N ASN A 51 4.88 8.80 1.15
CA ASN A 51 3.86 8.65 2.18
C ASN A 51 4.26 7.53 3.14
N GLU A 52 3.81 7.68 4.38
CA GLU A 52 3.93 6.68 5.41
C GLU A 52 2.55 6.18 5.81
N ARG A 53 2.47 4.90 6.17
CA ARG A 53 1.27 4.33 6.76
C ARG A 53 1.64 3.54 8.01
N VAL A 54 1.05 3.94 9.13
CA VAL A 54 1.26 3.31 10.43
C VAL A 54 0.02 2.51 10.80
N VAL A 55 0.22 1.31 11.33
CA VAL A 55 -0.84 0.42 11.85
C VAL A 55 -0.42 -0.04 13.23
N CYS A 56 -1.22 0.27 14.26
CA CYS A 56 -1.00 -0.25 15.60
C CYS A 56 -1.27 -1.76 15.62
N VAL A 57 -0.41 -2.53 16.29
CA VAL A 57 -0.55 -3.99 16.43
C VAL A 57 -0.53 -4.46 17.89
N LYS A 58 -0.91 -3.56 18.81
CA LYS A 58 -1.04 -3.87 20.23
C LYS A 58 -2.08 -4.98 20.42
N ASN A 59 -1.70 -6.02 21.17
CA ASN A 59 -2.58 -7.15 21.55
C ASN A 59 -3.21 -7.87 20.33
N MET A 60 -2.54 -7.86 19.18
CA MET A 60 -2.94 -8.64 18.01
C MET A 60 -2.19 -9.97 17.98
N ASP A 61 -2.84 -10.99 17.45
CA ASP A 61 -2.20 -12.29 17.23
C ASP A 61 -1.17 -12.22 16.08
N PRO A 62 -0.12 -13.05 16.08
CA PRO A 62 0.92 -13.03 15.04
C PRO A 62 0.36 -13.17 13.61
N GLU A 63 -0.69 -13.99 13.44
CA GLU A 63 -1.37 -14.16 12.15
C GLU A 63 -2.04 -12.87 11.66
N GLU A 64 -2.67 -12.10 12.56
CA GLU A 64 -3.27 -10.81 12.25
C GLU A 64 -2.21 -9.76 11.91
N VAL A 65 -1.07 -9.80 12.61
CA VAL A 65 0.10 -8.94 12.31
C VAL A 65 0.62 -9.24 10.91
N LEU A 66 0.79 -10.51 10.55
CA LEU A 66 1.21 -10.94 9.22
C LEU A 66 0.20 -10.49 8.13
N LEU A 67 -1.09 -10.59 8.41
CA LEU A 67 -2.14 -10.10 7.53
C LEU A 67 -2.04 -8.58 7.33
N ASN A 68 -1.81 -7.81 8.40
CA ASN A 68 -1.64 -6.37 8.32
C ASN A 68 -0.36 -5.97 7.57
N ALA A 69 0.75 -6.68 7.77
CA ALA A 69 1.97 -6.50 6.97
C ALA A 69 1.70 -6.78 5.49
N THR A 70 0.93 -7.83 5.18
CA THR A 70 0.50 -8.16 3.81
C THR A 70 -0.39 -7.07 3.20
N ARG A 71 -1.30 -6.47 3.98
CA ARG A 71 -2.12 -5.33 3.55
C ARG A 71 -1.26 -4.11 3.23
N LEU A 72 -0.28 -3.79 4.09
CA LEU A 72 0.65 -2.69 3.84
C LEU A 72 1.44 -2.93 2.56
N ARG A 73 1.97 -4.15 2.38
CA ARG A 73 2.63 -4.63 1.17
C ARG A 73 1.74 -4.49 -0.06
N ASN A 74 0.46 -4.84 0.03
CA ASN A 74 -0.48 -4.79 -1.10
C ASN A 74 -1.11 -3.41 -1.34
N SER A 75 -0.74 -2.40 -0.56
CA SER A 75 -1.22 -1.04 -0.78
C SER A 75 -0.26 -0.21 -1.66
N LEU A 76 -0.77 0.93 -2.16
CA LEU A 76 -0.03 1.84 -3.04
C LEU A 76 0.57 3.05 -2.28
N GLY A 77 0.30 3.19 -0.98
CA GLY A 77 0.70 4.38 -0.22
C GLY A 77 -0.12 5.64 -0.49
N ARG A 78 -1.25 5.56 -1.21
CA ARG A 78 -2.15 6.71 -1.40
C ARG A 78 -2.99 6.94 -0.15
N LYS A 79 -3.31 8.21 0.14
CA LYS A 79 -4.28 8.56 1.18
C LYS A 79 -5.62 7.88 0.88
N VAL A 80 -6.21 7.28 1.91
CA VAL A 80 -7.53 6.64 1.79
C VAL A 80 -8.58 7.73 1.65
N VAL A 81 -9.21 7.81 0.48
CA VAL A 81 -10.27 8.77 0.15
C VAL A 81 -11.43 8.01 -0.47
N LYS A 82 -12.66 8.50 -0.24
CA LYS A 82 -13.85 7.92 -0.85
C LYS A 82 -13.74 8.02 -2.39
N LEU A 83 -13.92 6.90 -3.07
CA LEU A 83 -13.91 6.86 -4.54
C LEU A 83 -15.14 7.61 -5.08
N ARG A 84 -14.91 8.54 -6.01
CA ARG A 84 -15.98 9.27 -6.71
C ARG A 84 -16.54 8.48 -7.88
N THR A 85 -15.67 7.87 -8.68
CA THR A 85 -16.01 6.99 -9.80
C THR A 85 -15.16 5.72 -9.74
N ARG A 86 -15.75 4.59 -10.14
CA ARG A 86 -15.04 3.29 -10.22
C ARG A 86 -14.19 3.20 -11.48
N HIS A 87 -14.62 3.83 -12.56
CA HIS A 87 -13.93 3.80 -13.85
C HIS A 87 -13.29 5.15 -14.14
N VAL A 88 -11.97 5.15 -14.31
CA VAL A 88 -11.17 6.33 -14.65
C VAL A 88 -10.55 6.10 -16.02
N THR A 89 -11.01 6.84 -17.02
CA THR A 89 -10.43 6.86 -18.37
C THR A 89 -10.02 8.28 -18.74
N LYS A 90 -8.88 8.42 -19.41
CA LYS A 90 -8.48 9.69 -20.02
C LYS A 90 -9.10 9.91 -21.39
N HIS A 91 -9.52 8.83 -22.05
CA HIS A 91 -10.06 8.83 -23.41
C HIS A 91 -11.40 8.09 -23.38
N PRO A 92 -12.51 8.80 -23.09
CA PRO A 92 -13.82 8.16 -22.89
C PRO A 92 -14.50 7.75 -24.20
N SER A 93 -14.18 8.38 -25.33
CA SER A 93 -14.76 8.07 -26.64
C SER A 93 -13.68 8.09 -27.73
N VAL A 94 -13.83 7.21 -28.72
CA VAL A 94 -12.98 7.13 -29.91
C VAL A 94 -13.56 7.94 -31.07
N GLN A 95 -14.89 7.92 -31.23
CA GLN A 95 -15.60 8.58 -32.35
C GLN A 95 -15.92 10.06 -32.07
N GLY A 96 -15.69 10.53 -30.85
CA GLY A 96 -16.07 11.85 -30.39
C GLY A 96 -17.14 11.80 -29.30
N SER A 97 -17.21 12.86 -28.51
CA SER A 97 -18.32 13.02 -27.56
C SER A 97 -19.49 13.69 -28.28
N TRP A 98 -20.71 13.42 -27.80
CA TRP A 98 -21.90 14.06 -28.35
C TRP A 98 -21.81 15.59 -28.23
N THR A 99 -22.21 16.31 -29.28
CA THR A 99 -22.29 17.77 -29.31
C THR A 99 -23.47 18.23 -30.18
N THR A 100 -24.09 19.37 -29.84
CA THR A 100 -25.24 19.92 -30.57
C THR A 100 -24.89 20.33 -32.00
N ALA A 101 -23.62 20.62 -32.29
CA ALA A 101 -23.15 20.97 -33.63
C ALA A 101 -23.06 19.78 -34.60
N LEU A 102 -23.24 18.55 -34.10
CA LEU A 102 -23.15 17.34 -34.90
C LEU A 102 -24.38 17.25 -35.81
N LYS A 103 -24.17 17.42 -37.12
CA LYS A 103 -25.19 17.19 -38.15
C LYS A 103 -24.93 15.84 -38.82
N PHE A 104 -25.98 15.06 -39.01
CA PHE A 104 -25.98 13.77 -39.69
C PHE A 104 -26.22 13.93 -41.18
#